data_AF-A0A2T2RC66-F1
#
_entry.id   AF-A0A2T2RC66-F1
#
_cell.length_a   1.000
_cell.length_b   1.000
_cell.length_c   1.000
_cell.angle_alpha   90.00
_cell.angle_beta   90.00
_cell.angle_gamma   90.00
#
_symmetry.space_group_name_H-M   'P 1'
#
loop_
_entity.id
_entity.type
_entity.pdbx_description
1 polymer ?
#
loop_
_entity_poly.entity_id
_entity_poly.type
_entity_poly.pdbx_seq_one_letter_code
_entity_poly.pdbx_strand_id
1 'polypeptide(L)'
;MLKTRQREQGPIVELSQNVSVSTTLPESNYPALRSGFAGYPPNPRWNVSKFRAWKIGQQWRNALKRGELVVRRDTLLVSAKK
;
A
#
# COMPACT_ATOMS: atom_id res chain seq x y z
N MET A 1 -0.15 -31.48 -5.05
CA MET A 1 0.64 -30.57 -4.19
C MET A 1 0.36 -29.13 -4.60
N LEU A 2 -0.48 -28.41 -3.86
CA LEU A 2 -0.77 -27.00 -4.12
C LEU A 2 0.48 -26.17 -3.75
N LYS A 3 1.22 -25.70 -4.77
CA LYS A 3 2.34 -24.76 -4.57
C LYS A 3 1.73 -23.43 -4.13
N THR A 4 1.75 -23.16 -2.82
CA THR A 4 1.50 -21.82 -2.29
C THR A 4 2.50 -20.89 -2.95
N ARG A 5 2.06 -20.03 -3.88
CA ARG A 5 2.91 -19.00 -4.48
C ARG A 5 3.47 -18.16 -3.34
N GLN A 6 4.74 -18.36 -2.98
CA GLN A 6 5.50 -17.37 -2.22
C GLN A 6 5.44 -16.10 -3.07
N ARG A 7 4.59 -15.13 -2.70
CA ARG A 7 4.66 -13.80 -3.29
C ARG A 7 6.06 -13.32 -3.01
N GLU A 8 6.84 -13.02 -4.05
CA GLU A 8 8.07 -12.27 -3.92
C GLU A 8 7.75 -11.02 -3.09
N GLN A 9 8.24 -10.99 -1.86
CA GLN A 9 7.98 -9.89 -0.95
C GLN A 9 8.90 -8.75 -1.38
N GLY A 10 8.33 -7.72 -2.02
CA GLY A 10 9.04 -6.50 -2.33
C GLY A 10 9.44 -5.73 -1.05
N PRO A 11 10.27 -4.68 -1.16
CA PRO A 11 10.70 -3.87 -0.02
C PRO A 11 9.52 -3.40 0.84
N ILE A 12 9.77 -3.31 2.15
CA ILE A 12 8.81 -2.80 3.12
C ILE A 12 8.88 -1.27 3.13
N VAL A 13 7.73 -0.63 2.95
CA VAL A 13 7.59 0.83 2.91
C VAL A 13 6.62 1.25 4.00
N GLU A 14 7.05 2.17 4.86
CA GLU A 14 6.15 2.81 5.83
C GLU A 14 5.19 3.77 5.10
N LEU A 15 3.88 3.58 5.34
CA LEU A 15 2.80 4.40 4.79
C LEU A 15 2.36 5.50 5.76
N SER A 16 2.29 5.17 7.05
CA SER A 16 2.02 6.07 8.17
C SER A 16 2.57 5.46 9.46
N GLN A 17 2.46 6.19 10.57
CA GLN A 17 2.81 5.67 11.89
C GLN A 17 2.16 4.29 12.12
N ASN A 18 2.99 3.29 12.40
CA ASN A 18 2.59 1.89 12.63
C ASN A 18 1.86 1.20 11.46
N VAL A 19 2.00 1.67 10.23
CA VAL A 19 1.45 0.99 9.04
C VAL A 19 2.50 0.92 7.94
N SER A 20 2.86 -0.30 7.55
CA SER A 20 3.85 -0.61 6.52
C SER A 20 3.26 -1.54 5.48
N VAL A 21 3.82 -1.55 4.27
CA VAL A 21 3.39 -2.44 3.18
C VAL A 21 4.58 -3.00 2.42
N SER A 22 4.50 -4.25 1.99
CA SER A 22 5.43 -4.81 1.01
C SER A 22 4.93 -4.47 -0.40
N THR A 23 5.77 -3.81 -1.21
CA THR A 23 5.38 -3.39 -2.56
C THR A 23 6.53 -3.53 -3.55
N THR A 24 6.19 -3.82 -4.81
CA THR A 24 7.14 -3.82 -5.92
C THR A 24 7.19 -2.47 -6.65
N LEU A 25 6.49 -1.44 -6.13
CA LEU A 25 6.55 -0.10 -6.69
C LEU A 25 7.99 0.46 -6.59
N PRO A 26 8.47 1.18 -7.62
CA PRO A 26 9.72 1.91 -7.52
C PRO A 26 9.67 2.96 -6.40
N GLU A 27 10.80 3.16 -5.72
CA GLU A 27 10.93 4.12 -4.61
C GLU A 27 10.53 5.54 -4.97
N SER A 28 10.78 5.95 -6.22
CA SER A 28 10.36 7.25 -6.75
C SER A 28 8.85 7.49 -6.67
N ASN A 29 8.03 6.44 -6.50
CA ASN A 29 6.58 6.51 -6.35
C ASN A 29 6.10 6.47 -4.89
N TYR A 30 6.95 6.20 -3.91
CA TYR A 30 6.56 6.10 -2.49
C TYR A 30 5.91 7.37 -1.93
N PRO A 31 6.35 8.60 -2.28
CA PRO A 31 5.67 9.81 -1.82
C PRO A 31 4.21 9.87 -2.30
N ALA A 32 3.93 9.43 -3.53
CA ALA A 32 2.57 9.43 -4.06
C ALA A 32 1.72 8.34 -3.40
N LEU A 33 2.30 7.15 -3.19
CA LEU A 33 1.68 6.05 -2.44
C LEU A 33 1.26 6.46 -1.03
N ARG A 34 2.20 7.04 -0.26
CA ARG A 34 1.96 7.57 1.09
C ARG A 34 0.86 8.63 1.09
N SER A 35 0.93 9.56 0.14
CA SER A 35 -0.06 10.63 0.01
C SER A 35 -1.48 10.09 -0.23
N GLY A 36 -1.62 9.08 -1.09
CA GLY A 36 -2.89 8.40 -1.32
C GLY A 36 -3.41 7.68 -0.08
N PHE A 37 -2.53 6.99 0.65
CA PHE A 37 -2.89 6.29 1.89
C PHE A 37 -3.31 7.26 3.01
N ALA A 38 -2.65 8.42 3.11
CA ALA A 38 -3.01 9.48 4.05
C ALA A 38 -4.35 10.16 3.69
N GLY A 39 -4.80 10.05 2.43
CA GLY A 39 -6.06 10.62 1.94
C GLY A 39 -5.93 12.04 1.39
N TYR A 40 -4.72 12.48 1.04
CA TYR A 40 -4.52 13.75 0.34
C TYR A 40 -5.06 13.69 -1.10
N PRO A 41 -5.45 14.84 -1.69
CA PRO A 41 -5.82 14.91 -3.09
C PRO A 41 -4.64 14.53 -4.00
N PRO A 42 -4.90 14.05 -5.23
CA PRO A 42 -3.83 13.75 -6.18
C PRO A 42 -3.11 15.04 -6.57
N ASN A 43 -1.77 15.00 -6.66
CA ASN A 43 -1.01 16.17 -7.12
C ASN A 43 -1.11 16.28 -8.66
N PRO A 44 -1.59 17.41 -9.21
CA PRO A 44 -1.78 17.57 -10.66
C PRO A 44 -0.46 17.53 -11.45
N ARG A 45 0.69 17.71 -10.80
CA ARG A 45 2.02 17.63 -11.44
C ARG A 45 2.54 16.21 -11.57
N TRP A 46 1.84 15.22 -11.02
CA TRP A 46 2.29 13.83 -11.09
C TRP A 46 2.05 13.23 -12.47
N ASN A 47 3.05 12.47 -12.92
CA ASN A 47 2.89 11.60 -14.07
C ASN A 47 1.96 10.41 -13.76
N VAL A 48 1.64 9.64 -14.80
CA VAL A 48 0.75 8.47 -14.70
C VAL A 48 1.21 7.47 -13.65
N SER A 49 2.51 7.20 -13.54
CA SER A 49 3.05 6.24 -12.56
C SER A 49 2.82 6.69 -11.12
N LYS A 50 3.08 7.96 -10.81
CA LYS A 50 2.79 8.52 -9.49
C LYS A 50 1.30 8.57 -9.20
N PHE A 51 0.46 8.93 -10.17
CA PHE A 51 -0.99 8.90 -9.99
C PHE A 51 -1.52 7.48 -9.68
N ARG A 52 -1.00 6.45 -10.37
CA ARG A 52 -1.32 5.05 -10.09
C ARG A 52 -0.90 4.64 -8.67
N ALA A 53 0.30 5.02 -8.24
CA ALA A 53 0.76 4.75 -6.88
C ALA A 53 -0.13 5.43 -5.82
N TRP A 54 -0.51 6.69 -6.04
CA TRP A 54 -1.50 7.38 -5.20
C TRP A 54 -2.84 6.64 -5.15
N LYS A 55 -3.36 6.21 -6.29
CA LYS A 55 -4.63 5.47 -6.36
C LYS A 55 -4.57 4.15 -5.58
N ILE A 56 -3.44 3.44 -5.65
CA ILE A 56 -3.19 2.22 -4.85
C ILE A 56 -3.23 2.55 -3.36
N GLY A 57 -2.53 3.60 -2.91
CA GLY A 57 -2.54 4.03 -1.52
C GLY A 57 -3.95 4.36 -1.03
N GLN A 58 -4.75 5.06 -1.84
CA GLN A 58 -6.14 5.38 -1.53
C GLN A 58 -7.02 4.12 -1.45
N GLN A 59 -6.83 3.16 -2.35
CA GLN A 59 -7.54 1.87 -2.31
C GLN A 59 -7.23 1.10 -1.02
N TRP A 60 -5.96 1.06 -0.60
CA TRP A 60 -5.56 0.41 0.64
C TRP A 60 -6.12 1.10 1.89
N ARG A 61 -6.13 2.44 1.93
CA ARG A 61 -6.80 3.20 3.01
C ARG A 61 -8.26 2.78 3.13
N ASN A 62 -8.96 2.70 2.00
CA ASN A 62 -10.38 2.36 1.98
C ASN A 62 -10.62 0.90 2.35
N ALA A 63 -9.78 -0.03 1.89
CA ALA A 63 -9.86 -1.44 2.25
C ALA A 63 -9.58 -1.67 3.74
N LEU A 64 -8.62 -0.93 4.33
CA LEU A 64 -8.38 -0.93 5.77
C LEU A 64 -9.61 -0.41 6.54
N LYS A 65 -10.22 0.70 6.11
CA LYS A 65 -11.46 1.22 6.71
C LYS A 65 -12.64 0.24 6.63
N ARG A 66 -12.72 -0.56 5.56
CA ARG A 66 -13.76 -1.60 5.38
C ARG A 66 -13.44 -2.91 6.10
N GLY A 67 -12.27 -3.05 6.73
CA GLY A 67 -11.83 -4.29 7.38
C GLY A 67 -11.40 -5.39 6.40
N GLU A 68 -11.24 -5.09 5.11
CA GLU A 68 -10.70 -6.02 4.12
C GLU A 68 -9.18 -6.19 4.26
N LEU A 69 -8.50 -5.14 4.71
CA LEU A 69 -7.11 -5.16 5.14
C LEU A 69 -7.05 -4.92 6.66
N VAL A 70 -6.05 -5.52 7.29
CA VAL A 70 -5.74 -5.33 8.71
C VAL A 70 -4.25 -5.07 8.88
N VAL A 71 -3.90 -4.37 9.95
CA VAL A 71 -2.51 -4.16 10.36
C VAL A 71 -2.11 -5.31 11.29
N ARG A 72 -1.14 -6.12 10.88
CA ARG A 72 -0.55 -7.18 11.71
C ARG A 72 0.31 -6.56 12.82
N ARG A 73 0.65 -7.34 13.86
CA ARG A 73 1.46 -6.88 15.00
C ARG A 73 2.80 -6.24 14.63
N ASP A 74 3.39 -6.62 13.50
CA ASP A 74 4.64 -6.08 12.96
C ASP A 74 4.41 -4.92 11.97
N THR A 75 3.31 -4.19 12.16
CA THR A 75 2.86 -3.03 11.36
C THR A 75 2.52 -3.32 9.90
N LEU A 76 2.63 -4.56 9.42
CA LEU A 76 2.35 -4.86 8.01
C LEU A 76 0.85 -4.89 7.70
N LEU A 77 0.47 -4.16 6.66
CA LEU A 77 -0.86 -4.15 6.07
C LEU A 77 -1.05 -5.43 5.24
N VAL A 78 -1.97 -6.29 5.67
CA VAL A 78 -2.23 -7.60 5.07
C VAL A 78 -3.74 -7.80 4.86
N SER A 79 -4.11 -8.75 4.00
CA SER A 79 -5.51 -9.17 3.87
C SER A 79 -6.04 -9.67 5.21
N ALA A 80 -7.23 -9.25 5.60
CA ALA A 80 -7.98 -9.92 6.64
C ALA A 80 -8.16 -11.39 6.19
N LYS A 81 -7.63 -12.33 6.97
CA LYS A 81 -7.96 -13.74 6.75
C LYS A 81 -9.43 -13.92 7.17
N LYS A 82 -10.23 -14.57 6.31
CA LYS A 82 -11.51 -15.15 6.73
C LYS A 82 -11.24 -16.34 7.64
#